data_AF-A0A409WAY0-F1
#
_entry.id   AF-A0A409WAY0-F1
#
_cell.length_a   1.000
_cell.length_b   1.000
_cell.length_c   1.000
_cell.angle_alpha   90.00
_cell.angle_beta   90.00
_cell.angle_gamma   90.00
#
_symmetry.space_group_name_H-M   'P 1'
#
loop_
_entity.id
_entity.type
_entity.pdbx_description
1 polymer ?
#
loop_
_entity_poly.entity_id
_entity_poly.type
_entity_poly.pdbx_seq_one_letter_code
_entity_poly.pdbx_strand_id
1 'polypeptide(L)'
;MDTDFASDPLLPPEIERMIFEIAFDIQSPQDNWKLVSVAKRVRTWLRPLIYSTFIQFVNAKAFPNMKTYPGFIDLKEICQFALNHLVDLSNLTTHDAVSDLLEKCPNLTNLACWGHIDAHHLWPSLSKLSKLRRLSAKVEHISSTQFLSATFSSRLTHLEMLEPTNDWKFESLISLTSLTHLAIFYPSFTLDYKRLGTILQACHGIHVFVLTTQHGDLGEAGKDLYVADCRMVVLDDSLSEMKHWIYDVNGHNDSWEYAEQVVLMRRVRWIQLDILCHRNITAFQYVKTILGTPWDDYLTEEGMKWIQNSILSELGPLSD
;
A
#
# COMPACT_ATOMS: atom_id res chain seq x y z
N MET A 1 -49.88 28.90 -11.54
CA MET A 1 -48.64 29.43 -10.92
C MET A 1 -48.19 28.37 -9.94
N ASP A 2 -47.41 27.40 -10.42
CA ASP A 2 -46.82 26.38 -9.55
C ASP A 2 -45.66 27.05 -8.83
N THR A 3 -45.87 27.32 -7.54
CA THR A 3 -44.82 27.76 -6.64
C THR A 3 -43.93 26.55 -6.41
N ASP A 4 -42.78 26.56 -7.07
CA ASP A 4 -41.72 25.56 -6.95
C ASP A 4 -41.15 25.66 -5.53
N PHE A 5 -41.83 25.00 -4.59
CA PHE A 5 -41.35 24.78 -3.24
C PHE A 5 -40.25 23.72 -3.32
N ALA A 6 -39.07 24.13 -3.79
CA ALA A 6 -37.84 23.49 -3.34
C ALA A 6 -37.80 23.69 -1.81
N SER A 7 -38.43 22.77 -1.08
CA SER A 7 -38.60 22.83 0.36
C SER A 7 -37.23 23.01 1.01
N ASP A 8 -37.13 23.97 1.93
CA ASP A 8 -35.93 24.17 2.72
C ASP A 8 -35.49 22.82 3.34
N PRO A 9 -34.17 22.55 3.38
CA PRO A 9 -33.67 21.32 3.96
C PRO A 9 -34.13 21.16 5.41
N LEU A 10 -34.70 20.00 5.73
CA LEU A 10 -35.22 19.68 7.06
C LEU A 10 -34.10 19.47 8.10
N LEU A 11 -32.89 19.14 7.64
CA LEU A 11 -31.75 18.83 8.50
C LEU A 11 -30.71 19.97 8.46
N PRO A 12 -30.00 20.23 9.57
CA PRO A 12 -28.83 21.09 9.55
C PRO A 12 -27.79 20.59 8.54
N PRO A 13 -27.09 21.50 7.81
CA PRO A 13 -26.12 21.11 6.76
C PRO A 13 -25.03 20.15 7.23
N GLU A 14 -24.60 20.23 8.48
CA GLU A 14 -23.56 19.37 9.06
C GLU A 14 -24.06 17.92 9.21
N ILE A 15 -25.32 17.75 9.59
CA ILE A 15 -25.96 16.43 9.71
C ILE A 15 -26.18 15.82 8.34
N GLU A 16 -26.65 16.61 7.36
CA GLU A 16 -26.75 16.15 5.97
C GLU A 16 -25.38 15.69 5.46
N ARG A 17 -24.33 16.50 5.66
CA ARG A 17 -22.97 16.15 5.25
C ARG A 17 -22.52 14.83 5.86
N MET A 18 -22.69 14.65 7.17
CA MET A 18 -22.30 13.41 7.85
C MET A 18 -23.04 12.21 7.28
N ILE A 19 -24.34 12.32 6.99
CA ILE A 19 -25.12 11.26 6.35
C ILE A 19 -24.54 10.91 4.98
N PHE A 20 -24.23 11.91 4.15
CA PHE A 20 -23.67 11.67 2.81
C PHE A 20 -22.25 11.09 2.87
N GLU A 21 -21.41 11.51 3.81
CA GLU A 21 -20.07 10.96 4.00
C GLU A 21 -20.13 9.51 4.51
N ILE A 22 -21.07 9.16 5.39
CA ILE A 22 -21.30 7.78 5.84
C ILE A 22 -21.87 6.90 4.72
N ALA A 23 -22.77 7.46 3.89
CA ALA A 23 -23.36 6.76 2.76
C ALA A 23 -22.40 6.60 1.57
N PHE A 24 -21.29 7.36 1.54
CA PHE A 24 -20.30 7.27 0.49
C PHE A 24 -19.50 5.98 0.64
N ASP A 25 -19.63 5.09 -0.35
CA ASP A 25 -18.93 3.82 -0.35
C ASP A 25 -17.68 3.90 -1.24
N ILE A 26 -16.50 3.95 -0.63
CA ILE A 26 -15.21 3.97 -1.35
C ILE A 26 -15.08 2.74 -2.28
N GLN A 27 -15.72 1.61 -1.96
CA GLN A 27 -15.68 0.38 -2.77
C GLN A 27 -16.51 0.47 -4.05
N SER A 28 -17.56 1.30 -4.04
CA SER A 28 -18.45 1.45 -5.18
C SER A 28 -18.48 2.90 -5.69
N PRO A 29 -17.39 3.38 -6.34
CA PRO A 29 -17.39 4.69 -7.00
C PRO A 29 -18.53 4.85 -8.02
N GLN A 30 -18.98 3.73 -8.61
CA GLN A 30 -20.09 3.68 -9.56
C GLN A 30 -21.47 3.81 -8.90
N ASP A 31 -21.62 3.64 -7.60
CA ASP A 31 -22.89 3.92 -6.92
C ASP A 31 -22.90 5.35 -6.34
N ASN A 32 -21.72 5.88 -6.00
CA ASN A 32 -21.56 7.23 -5.46
C ASN A 32 -21.97 8.35 -6.43
N TRP A 33 -22.08 8.10 -7.75
CA TRP A 33 -22.52 9.15 -8.68
C TRP A 33 -23.94 9.63 -8.39
N LYS A 34 -24.79 8.75 -7.84
CA LYS A 34 -26.15 9.10 -7.44
C LYS A 34 -26.11 10.11 -6.29
N LEU A 35 -25.23 9.90 -5.32
CA LEU A 35 -25.06 10.80 -4.16
C LEU A 35 -24.63 12.21 -4.60
N VAL A 36 -23.61 12.32 -5.48
CA VAL A 36 -23.13 13.63 -5.96
C VAL A 36 -24.14 14.35 -6.85
N SER A 37 -25.14 13.64 -7.39
CA SER A 37 -26.18 14.22 -8.24
C SER A 37 -27.33 14.85 -7.45
N VAL A 38 -27.44 14.58 -6.14
CA VAL A 38 -28.55 15.05 -5.29
C VAL A 38 -28.58 16.58 -5.21
N ALA A 39 -27.45 17.21 -4.91
CA ALA A 39 -27.36 18.67 -4.81
C ALA A 39 -25.93 19.17 -4.99
N LYS A 40 -25.78 20.45 -5.38
CA LYS A 40 -24.46 21.10 -5.53
C LYS A 40 -23.62 21.03 -4.24
N ARG A 41 -24.23 21.27 -3.08
CA ARG A 41 -23.55 21.20 -1.77
C ARG A 41 -23.03 19.80 -1.46
N VAL A 42 -23.81 18.77 -1.77
CA VAL A 42 -23.43 17.36 -1.58
C VAL A 42 -22.22 17.02 -2.45
N ARG A 43 -22.23 17.43 -3.72
CA ARG A 43 -21.06 17.29 -4.59
C ARG A 43 -19.82 17.96 -3.99
N THR A 44 -19.95 19.17 -3.44
CA THR A 44 -18.84 19.86 -2.77
C THR A 44 -18.33 19.09 -1.55
N TRP A 45 -19.22 18.52 -0.73
CA TRP A 45 -18.85 17.74 0.45
C TRP A 45 -18.14 16.42 0.10
N LEU A 46 -18.60 15.72 -0.93
CA LEU A 46 -18.06 14.41 -1.31
C LEU A 46 -16.82 14.49 -2.21
N ARG A 47 -16.53 15.65 -2.81
CA ARG A 47 -15.36 15.84 -3.69
C ARG A 47 -14.04 15.40 -3.06
N PRO A 48 -13.71 15.77 -1.79
CA PRO A 48 -12.50 15.29 -1.14
C PRO A 48 -12.40 13.76 -1.07
N LEU A 49 -13.53 13.08 -0.82
CA LEU A 49 -13.56 11.61 -0.75
C LEU A 49 -13.38 10.99 -2.14
N ILE A 50 -14.05 11.54 -3.15
CA ILE A 50 -13.97 11.08 -4.55
C ILE A 50 -12.55 11.20 -5.10
N TYR A 51 -11.87 12.32 -4.84
CA TYR A 51 -10.54 12.61 -5.36
C TYR A 51 -9.42 12.30 -4.36
N SER A 52 -9.71 11.54 -3.31
CA SER A 52 -8.71 11.12 -2.31
C SER A 52 -7.65 10.17 -2.91
N THR A 53 -8.01 9.42 -3.95
CA THR A 53 -7.15 8.43 -4.57
C THR A 53 -7.06 8.63 -6.07
N PHE A 54 -5.84 8.76 -6.58
CA PHE A 54 -5.55 8.75 -8.00
C PHE A 54 -4.97 7.39 -8.40
N ILE A 55 -5.54 6.78 -9.44
CA ILE A 55 -5.14 5.50 -10.01
C ILE A 55 -4.83 5.74 -11.49
N GLN A 56 -3.56 5.70 -11.88
CA GLN A 56 -3.07 5.92 -13.24
C GLN A 56 -2.34 4.67 -13.72
N PHE A 57 -3.10 3.59 -13.98
CA PHE A 57 -2.57 2.24 -14.24
C PHE A 57 -3.18 1.63 -15.52
N VAL A 58 -2.44 0.78 -16.25
CA VAL A 58 -2.89 0.17 -17.54
C VAL A 58 -4.16 -0.67 -17.36
N ASN A 59 -4.12 -1.58 -16.39
CA ASN A 59 -5.14 -2.64 -16.23
C ASN A 59 -6.28 -2.21 -15.30
N ALA A 60 -6.31 -0.95 -14.89
CA ALA A 60 -7.39 -0.37 -14.10
C ALA A 60 -8.07 0.76 -14.87
N LYS A 61 -9.30 1.09 -14.49
CA LYS A 61 -9.95 2.31 -14.98
C LYS A 61 -9.21 3.51 -14.39
N ALA A 62 -8.42 4.19 -15.22
CA ALA A 62 -7.69 5.38 -14.80
C ALA A 62 -8.62 6.42 -14.19
N PHE A 63 -8.24 6.93 -13.03
CA PHE A 63 -8.99 7.90 -12.26
C PHE A 63 -8.03 8.88 -11.56
N PRO A 64 -8.24 10.20 -11.67
CA PRO A 64 -9.10 10.87 -12.64
C PRO A 64 -8.70 10.51 -14.09
N ASN A 65 -9.67 10.39 -14.99
CA ASN A 65 -9.38 10.16 -16.41
C ASN A 65 -9.02 11.47 -17.12
N MET A 66 -7.78 11.91 -16.91
CA MET A 66 -7.23 13.15 -17.46
C MET A 66 -7.07 13.10 -18.99
N LYS A 67 -6.91 11.91 -19.57
CA LYS A 67 -6.74 11.72 -21.01
C LYS A 67 -8.04 11.93 -21.78
N THR A 68 -9.13 11.31 -21.31
CA THR A 68 -10.43 11.40 -21.99
C THR A 68 -11.12 12.74 -21.71
N TYR A 69 -10.88 13.35 -20.55
CA TYR A 69 -11.61 14.54 -20.11
C TYR A 69 -10.70 15.68 -19.59
N PRO A 70 -9.71 16.15 -20.37
CA PRO A 70 -8.71 17.12 -19.90
C PRO A 70 -9.32 18.48 -19.51
N GLY A 71 -10.42 18.90 -20.13
CA GLY A 71 -11.07 20.20 -19.84
C GLY A 71 -12.13 20.17 -18.73
N PHE A 72 -12.53 18.99 -18.27
CA PHE A 72 -13.57 18.85 -17.24
C PHE A 72 -13.02 18.81 -15.82
N ILE A 73 -11.71 18.61 -15.68
CA ILE A 73 -11.04 18.39 -14.41
C ILE A 73 -10.08 19.53 -14.17
N ASP A 74 -10.43 20.42 -13.24
CA ASP A 74 -9.47 21.40 -12.72
C ASP A 74 -8.48 20.67 -11.79
N LEU A 75 -7.31 20.33 -12.33
CA LEU A 75 -6.25 19.66 -11.56
C LEU A 75 -5.81 20.49 -10.35
N LYS A 76 -5.79 21.81 -10.45
CA LYS A 76 -5.42 22.68 -9.32
C LYS A 76 -6.42 22.51 -8.17
N GLU A 77 -7.70 22.31 -8.50
CA GLU A 77 -8.77 22.12 -7.54
C GLU A 77 -8.80 20.69 -6.95
N ILE A 78 -8.54 19.64 -7.74
CA ILE A 78 -8.63 18.26 -7.24
C ILE A 78 -7.35 17.74 -6.59
N CYS A 79 -6.16 18.19 -7.01
CA CYS A 79 -4.90 17.62 -6.54
C CYS A 79 -4.64 17.90 -5.05
N GLN A 80 -5.24 18.96 -4.50
CA GLN A 80 -5.22 19.20 -3.05
C GLN A 80 -5.98 18.14 -2.24
N PHE A 81 -6.87 17.35 -2.86
CA PHE A 81 -7.59 16.28 -2.18
C PHE A 81 -6.87 14.94 -2.27
N ALA A 82 -5.90 14.80 -3.19
CA ALA A 82 -5.17 13.55 -3.39
C ALA A 82 -4.32 13.22 -2.16
N LEU A 83 -4.62 12.07 -1.55
CA LEU A 83 -3.88 11.44 -0.45
C LEU A 83 -3.08 10.24 -0.97
N ASN A 84 -3.66 9.50 -1.93
CA ASN A 84 -3.10 8.30 -2.51
C ASN A 84 -2.85 8.51 -4.00
N HIS A 85 -1.70 8.08 -4.50
CA HIS A 85 -1.42 8.04 -5.92
C HIS A 85 -0.74 6.73 -6.30
N LEU A 86 -1.42 5.95 -7.13
CA LEU A 86 -0.93 4.71 -7.70
C LEU A 86 -0.68 4.96 -9.18
N VAL A 87 0.56 4.80 -9.63
CA VAL A 87 0.94 5.13 -10.99
C VAL A 87 1.84 4.04 -11.56
N ASP A 88 1.57 3.66 -12.81
CA ASP A 88 2.38 2.76 -13.62
C ASP A 88 2.49 3.37 -15.01
N LEU A 89 3.71 3.37 -15.57
CA LEU A 89 3.97 3.81 -16.93
C LEU A 89 3.43 2.80 -17.92
N SER A 90 2.13 2.93 -18.15
CA SER A 90 1.50 2.54 -19.39
C SER A 90 2.00 3.42 -20.56
N ASN A 91 1.74 2.98 -21.79
CA ASN A 91 1.91 3.78 -23.01
C ASN A 91 1.19 5.16 -22.99
N LEU A 92 0.46 5.51 -21.93
CA LEU A 92 -0.43 6.66 -21.87
C LEU A 92 0.04 7.78 -20.95
N THR A 93 1.02 7.53 -20.07
CA THR A 93 1.55 8.53 -19.15
C THR A 93 3.03 8.73 -19.44
N THR A 94 3.58 9.93 -19.26
CA THR A 94 5.02 10.19 -19.35
C THR A 94 5.57 10.50 -17.97
N HIS A 95 6.89 10.34 -17.74
CA HIS A 95 7.50 10.76 -16.47
C HIS A 95 7.21 12.23 -16.16
N ASP A 96 7.27 13.12 -17.17
CA ASP A 96 6.94 14.53 -17.01
C ASP A 96 5.50 14.75 -16.52
N ALA A 97 4.52 14.02 -17.08
CA ALA A 97 3.13 14.13 -16.66
C ALA A 97 2.92 13.66 -15.21
N VAL A 98 3.62 12.59 -14.80
CA VAL A 98 3.60 12.15 -13.39
C VAL A 98 4.28 13.18 -12.50
N SER A 99 5.44 13.71 -12.89
CA SER A 99 6.19 14.72 -12.15
C SER A 99 5.32 15.97 -11.92
N ASP A 100 4.71 16.50 -12.99
CA ASP A 100 3.78 17.63 -12.97
C ASP A 100 2.58 17.40 -12.05
N LEU A 101 2.12 16.16 -11.92
CA LEU A 101 1.02 15.80 -11.03
C LEU A 101 1.48 15.75 -9.57
N LEU A 102 2.65 15.16 -9.29
CA LEU A 102 3.24 15.13 -7.95
C LEU A 102 3.46 16.55 -7.41
N GLU A 103 3.90 17.50 -8.24
CA GLU A 103 4.07 18.90 -7.82
C GLU A 103 2.76 19.60 -7.44
N LYS A 104 1.63 19.15 -8.01
CA LYS A 104 0.29 19.71 -7.74
C LYS A 104 -0.41 19.04 -6.56
N CYS A 105 0.10 17.90 -6.08
CA CYS A 105 -0.52 17.11 -5.01
C CYS A 105 0.24 17.24 -3.67
N PRO A 106 0.15 18.39 -2.96
CA PRO A 106 0.94 18.63 -1.74
C PRO A 106 0.52 17.76 -0.54
N ASN A 107 -0.63 17.08 -0.65
CA ASN A 107 -1.23 16.31 0.43
C ASN A 107 -0.99 14.80 0.33
N LEU A 108 -0.20 14.34 -0.65
CA LEU A 108 0.10 12.92 -0.81
C LEU A 108 0.75 12.33 0.44
N THR A 109 0.11 11.29 0.97
CA THR A 109 0.59 10.46 2.06
C THR A 109 1.09 9.12 1.57
N ASN A 110 0.52 8.60 0.48
CA ASN A 110 0.83 7.28 -0.06
C ASN A 110 1.12 7.39 -1.56
N LEU A 111 2.29 6.88 -1.98
CA LEU A 111 2.71 6.87 -3.38
C LEU A 111 3.24 5.50 -3.76
N ALA A 112 2.68 4.95 -4.83
CA ALA A 112 3.17 3.75 -5.50
C ALA A 112 3.52 4.08 -6.96
N CYS A 113 4.79 3.89 -7.32
CA CYS A 113 5.36 4.15 -8.64
C CYS A 113 5.94 2.85 -9.21
N TRP A 114 5.23 2.23 -10.16
CA TRP A 114 5.52 0.88 -10.65
C TRP A 114 5.82 0.80 -12.15
N GLY A 115 6.09 -0.43 -12.59
CA GLY A 115 6.37 -0.80 -13.97
C GLY A 115 7.62 -0.12 -14.50
N HIS A 116 7.47 0.70 -15.54
CA HIS A 116 8.58 1.41 -16.17
C HIS A 116 8.86 2.80 -15.55
N ILE A 117 8.18 3.14 -14.44
CA ILE A 117 8.47 4.36 -13.69
C ILE A 117 9.73 4.18 -12.89
N ASP A 118 10.76 4.82 -13.39
CA ASP A 118 11.97 5.02 -12.64
C ASP A 118 11.83 6.28 -11.77
N ALA A 119 11.96 6.09 -10.44
CA ALA A 119 11.80 7.16 -9.49
C ALA A 119 12.89 8.23 -9.62
N HIS A 120 14.05 7.94 -10.24
CA HIS A 120 15.08 8.96 -10.44
C HIS A 120 14.59 10.10 -11.33
N HIS A 121 13.78 9.81 -12.35
CA HIS A 121 13.16 10.82 -13.22
C HIS A 121 12.14 11.67 -12.46
N LEU A 122 11.43 11.08 -11.50
CA LEU A 122 10.43 11.77 -10.67
C LEU A 122 11.05 12.46 -9.45
N TRP A 123 12.32 12.19 -9.15
CA TRP A 123 12.97 12.59 -7.89
C TRP A 123 12.85 14.09 -7.56
N PRO A 124 13.03 15.02 -8.52
CA PRO A 124 12.88 16.46 -8.23
C PRO A 124 11.53 16.84 -7.64
N SER A 125 10.44 16.18 -8.06
CA SER A 125 9.09 16.43 -7.55
C SER A 125 8.78 15.54 -6.34
N LEU A 126 9.17 14.27 -6.39
CA LEU A 126 8.97 13.29 -5.32
C LEU A 126 9.64 13.69 -4.01
N SER A 127 10.88 14.18 -4.06
CA SER A 127 11.66 14.59 -2.87
C SER A 127 11.07 15.79 -2.11
N LYS A 128 10.16 16.55 -2.74
CA LYS A 128 9.46 17.71 -2.13
C LYS A 128 8.19 17.33 -1.36
N LEU A 129 7.71 16.08 -1.47
CA LEU A 129 6.47 15.63 -0.84
C LEU A 129 6.58 15.53 0.68
N SER A 130 6.33 16.62 1.40
CA SER A 130 6.56 16.71 2.86
C SER A 130 5.61 15.87 3.75
N LYS A 131 4.53 15.33 3.18
CA LYS A 131 3.52 14.54 3.91
C LYS A 131 3.56 13.04 3.60
N LEU A 132 4.48 12.61 2.72
CA LEU A 132 4.58 11.22 2.32
C LEU A 132 4.98 10.35 3.52
N ARG A 133 4.22 9.26 3.73
CA ARG A 133 4.37 8.29 4.81
C ARG A 133 4.58 6.87 4.29
N ARG A 134 4.08 6.56 3.09
CA ARG A 134 4.23 5.28 2.41
C ARG A 134 4.75 5.50 1.00
N LEU A 135 5.86 4.84 0.68
CA LEU A 135 6.48 4.89 -0.66
C LEU A 135 6.73 3.47 -1.15
N SER A 136 6.22 3.16 -2.34
CA SER A 136 6.61 1.99 -3.12
C SER A 136 7.15 2.45 -4.46
N ALA A 137 8.42 2.16 -4.73
CA ALA A 137 9.04 2.63 -5.96
C ALA A 137 10.28 1.83 -6.34
N LYS A 138 10.58 1.85 -7.65
CA LYS A 138 11.91 1.52 -8.15
C LYS A 138 12.86 2.62 -7.74
N VAL A 139 13.73 2.33 -6.78
CA VAL A 139 14.74 3.28 -6.29
C VAL A 139 16.11 3.07 -6.96
N GLU A 140 16.11 2.37 -8.09
CA GLU A 140 17.25 2.27 -8.97
C GLU A 140 17.76 3.69 -9.30
N HIS A 141 19.09 3.86 -9.33
CA HIS A 141 19.77 5.13 -9.62
C HIS A 141 19.58 6.28 -8.62
N ILE A 142 18.77 6.13 -7.57
CA ILE A 142 18.79 7.08 -6.45
C ILE A 142 19.94 6.66 -5.53
N SER A 143 20.74 7.60 -5.03
CA SER A 143 21.71 7.25 -3.98
C SER A 143 21.02 7.25 -2.62
N SER A 144 21.44 6.39 -1.70
CA SER A 144 20.96 6.41 -0.31
C SER A 144 21.05 7.81 0.34
N THR A 145 22.13 8.56 0.10
CA THR A 145 22.28 9.95 0.58
C THR A 145 21.26 10.90 -0.01
N GLN A 146 21.01 10.77 -1.31
CA GLN A 146 19.96 11.53 -1.99
C GLN A 146 18.59 11.17 -1.42
N PHE A 147 18.30 9.88 -1.21
CA PHE A 147 17.05 9.43 -0.61
C PHE A 147 16.80 10.03 0.77
N LEU A 148 17.81 9.99 1.64
CA LEU A 148 17.71 10.53 3.01
C LEU A 148 17.55 12.07 3.03
N SER A 149 18.00 12.76 1.98
CA SER A 149 17.83 14.21 1.84
C SER A 149 16.39 14.64 1.48
N ALA A 150 15.52 13.70 1.07
CA ALA A 150 14.13 14.00 0.75
C ALA A 150 13.34 14.53 1.95
N THR A 151 12.39 15.43 1.69
CA THR A 151 11.58 16.07 2.75
C THR A 151 10.75 15.06 3.54
N PHE A 152 10.35 13.95 2.93
CA PHE A 152 9.58 12.89 3.59
C PHE A 152 10.42 11.93 4.43
N SER A 153 11.75 11.93 4.33
CA SER A 153 12.58 10.84 4.89
C SER A 153 12.34 10.63 6.39
N SER A 154 12.20 11.72 7.15
CA SER A 154 11.91 11.70 8.60
C SER A 154 10.50 11.21 8.98
N ARG A 155 9.57 11.12 8.02
CA ARG A 155 8.15 10.77 8.24
C ARG A 155 7.75 9.45 7.59
N LEU A 156 8.65 8.87 6.80
CA LEU A 156 8.39 7.64 6.07
C LEU A 156 8.24 6.50 7.08
N THR A 157 7.06 5.88 7.07
CA THR A 157 6.68 4.76 7.94
C THR A 157 6.72 3.42 7.22
N HIS A 158 6.40 3.44 5.92
CA HIS A 158 6.34 2.26 5.05
C HIS A 158 7.19 2.52 3.81
N LEU A 159 8.13 1.63 3.53
CA LEU A 159 9.00 1.69 2.36
C LEU A 159 9.01 0.33 1.67
N GLU A 160 8.57 0.31 0.42
CA GLU A 160 8.72 -0.83 -0.48
C GLU A 160 9.74 -0.46 -1.57
N MET A 161 10.89 -1.12 -1.53
CA MET A 161 11.96 -0.95 -2.50
C MET A 161 11.82 -2.00 -3.59
N LEU A 162 11.53 -1.55 -4.80
CA LEU A 162 11.44 -2.43 -5.96
C LEU A 162 12.81 -2.50 -6.65
N GLU A 163 13.32 -3.72 -6.80
CA GLU A 163 14.55 -4.02 -7.54
C GLU A 163 15.75 -3.16 -7.08
N PRO A 164 16.02 -3.02 -5.76
CA PRO A 164 17.15 -2.22 -5.30
C PRO A 164 18.47 -2.77 -5.85
N THR A 165 19.37 -1.88 -6.26
CA THR A 165 20.68 -2.28 -6.76
C THR A 165 21.58 -2.82 -5.65
N ASN A 166 22.55 -3.67 -6.00
CA ASN A 166 23.47 -4.27 -5.03
C ASN A 166 24.37 -3.23 -4.33
N ASP A 167 24.59 -2.07 -4.94
CA ASP A 167 25.34 -0.95 -4.39
C ASP A 167 24.50 -0.03 -3.50
N TRP A 168 23.18 -0.24 -3.41
CA TRP A 168 22.36 0.49 -2.47
C TRP A 168 22.81 0.24 -1.04
N LYS A 169 23.14 1.31 -0.32
CA LYS A 169 23.65 1.24 1.07
C LYS A 169 22.49 1.09 2.04
N PHE A 170 22.03 -0.15 2.23
CA PHE A 170 20.94 -0.48 3.14
C PHE A 170 21.18 -0.01 4.60
N GLU A 171 22.42 0.21 5.04
CA GLU A 171 22.72 0.80 6.36
C GLU A 171 22.11 2.19 6.53
N SER A 172 21.87 2.89 5.43
CA SER A 172 21.23 4.20 5.44
C SER A 172 19.79 4.14 5.97
N LEU A 173 19.14 2.96 5.91
CA LEU A 173 17.81 2.75 6.50
C LEU A 173 17.80 2.97 8.02
N ILE A 174 18.96 2.81 8.70
CA ILE A 174 19.09 3.10 10.14
C ILE A 174 18.78 4.59 10.43
N SER A 175 18.97 5.49 9.45
CA SER A 175 18.66 6.92 9.60
C SER A 175 17.18 7.25 9.45
N LEU A 176 16.35 6.31 8.96
CA LEU A 176 14.90 6.48 8.81
C LEU A 176 14.20 6.09 10.11
N THR A 177 14.31 6.95 11.12
CA THR A 177 13.85 6.65 12.50
C THR A 177 12.34 6.42 12.64
N SER A 178 11.53 6.87 11.69
CA SER A 178 10.07 6.65 11.65
C SER A 178 9.68 5.37 10.90
N LEU A 179 10.63 4.68 10.26
CA LEU A 179 10.36 3.53 9.42
C LEU A 179 9.99 2.32 10.28
N THR A 180 8.78 1.82 10.10
CA THR A 180 8.23 0.66 10.82
C THR A 180 8.04 -0.56 9.92
N HIS A 181 7.82 -0.31 8.62
CA HIS A 181 7.54 -1.33 7.63
C HIS A 181 8.50 -1.20 6.45
N LEU A 182 9.25 -2.26 6.18
CA LEU A 182 10.18 -2.34 5.06
C LEU A 182 9.79 -3.54 4.19
N ALA A 183 9.66 -3.32 2.89
CA ALA A 183 9.53 -4.37 1.90
C ALA A 183 10.66 -4.26 0.89
N ILE A 184 11.21 -5.40 0.50
CA ILE A 184 12.18 -5.50 -0.58
C ILE A 184 11.60 -6.49 -1.59
N PHE A 185 11.30 -5.99 -2.79
CA PHE A 185 10.99 -6.83 -3.93
C PHE A 185 12.27 -7.04 -4.73
N TYR A 186 12.78 -8.27 -4.76
CA TYR A 186 14.06 -8.56 -5.37
C TYR A 186 13.95 -9.81 -6.26
N PRO A 187 13.86 -9.65 -7.60
CA PRO A 187 13.65 -10.77 -8.52
C PRO A 187 14.93 -11.60 -8.78
N SER A 188 16.09 -11.17 -8.28
CA SER A 188 17.39 -11.81 -8.53
C SER A 188 17.90 -12.59 -7.30
N PHE A 189 18.88 -13.48 -7.47
CA PHE A 189 19.25 -14.50 -6.49
C PHE A 189 20.32 -14.11 -5.46
N THR A 190 20.78 -12.84 -5.41
CA THR A 190 21.92 -12.47 -4.53
C THR A 190 21.64 -11.26 -3.65
N LEU A 191 20.75 -11.42 -2.66
CA LEU A 191 20.67 -10.50 -1.52
C LEU A 191 21.66 -10.94 -0.44
N ASP A 192 22.45 -10.03 0.11
CA ASP A 192 23.33 -10.34 1.25
C ASP A 192 22.49 -10.41 2.54
N TYR A 193 21.91 -11.58 2.80
CA TYR A 193 21.06 -11.83 3.96
C TYR A 193 21.78 -11.60 5.30
N LYS A 194 23.10 -11.82 5.36
CA LYS A 194 23.88 -11.58 6.60
C LYS A 194 23.98 -10.10 6.90
N ARG A 195 24.28 -9.29 5.87
CA ARG A 195 24.27 -7.83 5.97
C ARG A 195 22.87 -7.31 6.30
N LEU A 196 21.85 -7.82 5.64
CA LEU A 196 20.46 -7.43 5.91
C LEU A 196 20.05 -7.75 7.35
N GLY A 197 20.40 -8.93 7.87
CA GLY A 197 20.17 -9.27 9.27
C GLY A 197 20.85 -8.29 10.23
N THR A 198 22.09 -7.89 9.95
CA THR A 198 22.80 -6.87 10.76
C THR A 198 22.05 -5.54 10.77
N ILE A 199 21.51 -5.13 9.63
CA ILE A 199 20.75 -3.88 9.48
C ILE A 199 19.43 -3.96 10.22
N LEU A 200 18.69 -5.05 10.07
CA LEU A 200 17.44 -5.27 10.81
C LEU A 200 17.68 -5.20 12.33
N GLN A 201 18.78 -5.78 12.82
CA GLN A 201 19.15 -5.70 14.24
C GLN A 201 19.46 -4.26 14.69
N ALA A 202 20.07 -3.44 13.83
CA ALA A 202 20.32 -2.03 14.12
C ALA A 202 19.06 -1.15 14.00
N CYS A 203 18.11 -1.54 13.16
CA CYS A 203 16.83 -0.86 12.95
C CYS A 203 15.76 -1.34 13.93
N HIS A 204 15.83 -0.88 15.19
CA HIS A 204 14.86 -1.26 16.22
C HIS A 204 13.43 -0.77 15.95
N GLY A 205 13.26 0.28 15.14
CA GLY A 205 11.94 0.80 14.75
C GLY A 205 11.19 -0.08 13.75
N ILE A 206 11.89 -0.95 13.01
CA ILE A 206 11.25 -1.83 12.05
C ILE A 206 10.51 -2.93 12.80
N HIS A 207 9.20 -2.99 12.59
CA HIS A 207 8.29 -3.98 13.15
C HIS A 207 8.03 -5.12 12.18
N VAL A 208 7.96 -4.82 10.88
CA VAL A 208 7.69 -5.77 9.81
C VAL A 208 8.72 -5.59 8.70
N PHE A 209 9.34 -6.70 8.31
CA PHE A 209 10.20 -6.78 7.14
C PHE A 209 9.64 -7.80 6.16
N VAL A 210 9.19 -7.34 5.00
CA VAL A 210 8.69 -8.18 3.91
C VAL A 210 9.79 -8.40 2.88
N LEU A 211 10.04 -9.65 2.53
CA LEU A 211 10.85 -10.02 1.38
C LEU A 211 9.95 -10.69 0.34
N THR A 212 9.81 -10.08 -0.82
CA THR A 212 9.05 -10.65 -1.93
C THR A 212 9.99 -11.34 -2.90
N THR A 213 9.68 -12.59 -3.26
CA THR A 213 10.51 -13.41 -4.17
C THR A 213 9.62 -14.09 -5.22
N GLN A 214 10.07 -14.14 -6.49
CA GLN A 214 9.26 -14.67 -7.62
C GLN A 214 8.95 -16.17 -7.54
N HIS A 215 9.74 -16.92 -6.79
CA HIS A 215 9.58 -18.37 -6.64
C HIS A 215 9.49 -18.79 -5.19
N GLY A 216 9.46 -17.84 -4.25
CA GLY A 216 9.42 -18.12 -2.83
C GLY A 216 10.71 -18.70 -2.23
N ASP A 217 11.74 -18.95 -3.05
CA ASP A 217 12.87 -19.79 -2.66
C ASP A 217 13.94 -18.94 -1.98
N LEU A 218 14.00 -19.04 -0.66
CA LEU A 218 15.10 -18.51 0.11
C LEU A 218 16.27 -19.48 0.03
N GLY A 219 17.44 -19.01 -0.40
CA GLY A 219 18.69 -19.74 -0.13
C GLY A 219 18.89 -19.93 1.38
N GLU A 220 19.79 -20.85 1.77
CA GLU A 220 20.02 -21.21 3.18
C GLU A 220 20.25 -20.00 4.09
N ALA A 221 21.05 -19.02 3.66
CA ALA A 221 21.27 -17.79 4.43
C ALA A 221 20.00 -16.94 4.62
N GLY A 222 19.06 -16.98 3.67
CA GLY A 222 17.75 -16.33 3.79
C GLY A 222 16.81 -17.08 4.73
N LYS A 223 16.86 -18.42 4.71
CA LYS A 223 16.13 -19.26 5.69
C LYS A 223 16.65 -19.03 7.11
N ASP A 224 17.98 -18.97 7.29
CA ASP A 224 18.62 -18.67 8.56
C ASP A 224 18.17 -17.31 9.09
N LEU A 225 18.15 -16.28 8.25
CA LEU A 225 17.65 -14.95 8.62
C LEU A 225 16.17 -14.98 8.99
N TYR A 226 15.34 -15.67 8.19
CA TYR A 226 13.92 -15.82 8.47
C TYR A 226 13.72 -16.42 9.86
N VAL A 227 14.37 -17.55 10.18
CA VAL A 227 14.30 -18.19 11.50
C VAL A 227 14.80 -17.26 12.62
N ALA A 228 15.91 -16.55 12.40
CA ALA A 228 16.54 -15.71 13.40
C ALA A 228 15.76 -14.41 13.70
N ASP A 229 15.01 -13.87 12.73
CA ASP A 229 14.27 -12.62 12.89
C ASP A 229 12.76 -12.81 12.69
N CYS A 230 12.02 -12.76 13.81
CA CYS A 230 10.56 -12.91 13.83
C CYS A 230 9.80 -11.82 13.03
N ARG A 231 10.46 -10.70 12.70
CA ARG A 231 9.85 -9.60 11.92
C ARG A 231 9.85 -9.88 10.43
N MET A 232 10.63 -10.84 9.97
CA MET A 232 10.72 -11.19 8.57
C MET A 232 9.46 -11.98 8.12
N VAL A 233 8.89 -11.59 6.99
CA VAL A 233 7.80 -12.27 6.31
C VAL A 233 8.22 -12.44 4.86
N VAL A 234 8.02 -13.63 4.31
CA VAL A 234 8.30 -13.91 2.90
C VAL A 234 6.99 -14.00 2.16
N LEU A 235 6.83 -13.16 1.14
CA LEU A 235 5.65 -13.11 0.31
C LEU A 235 5.99 -13.55 -1.12
N ASP A 236 4.99 -14.16 -1.75
CA ASP A 236 4.99 -14.41 -3.19
C ASP A 236 4.72 -13.10 -3.95
N ASP A 237 5.21 -12.99 -5.18
CA ASP A 237 5.06 -11.78 -6.00
C ASP A 237 3.59 -11.42 -6.28
N SER A 238 2.69 -12.42 -6.29
CA SER A 238 1.25 -12.20 -6.39
C SER A 238 0.66 -11.34 -5.27
N LEU A 239 1.33 -11.25 -4.11
CA LEU A 239 0.90 -10.43 -2.97
C LEU A 239 1.46 -9.01 -2.97
N SER A 240 2.42 -8.76 -3.85
CA SER A 240 2.85 -7.42 -4.22
C SER A 240 2.02 -6.86 -5.38
N GLU A 241 0.92 -7.51 -5.76
CA GLU A 241 0.01 -7.02 -6.80
C GLU A 241 -0.71 -5.73 -6.40
N MET A 242 -1.03 -4.92 -7.43
CA MET A 242 -1.83 -3.70 -7.34
C MET A 242 -3.10 -3.84 -6.50
N LYS A 243 -3.75 -5.01 -6.56
CA LYS A 243 -5.02 -5.25 -5.86
C LYS A 243 -4.88 -4.99 -4.35
N HIS A 244 -3.75 -5.35 -3.75
CA HIS A 244 -3.51 -5.15 -2.31
C HIS A 244 -3.39 -3.67 -1.95
N TRP A 245 -2.77 -2.87 -2.80
CA TRP A 245 -2.74 -1.41 -2.60
C TRP A 245 -4.10 -0.76 -2.80
N ILE A 246 -4.90 -1.26 -3.74
CA ILE A 246 -6.28 -0.77 -3.88
C ILE A 246 -7.11 -1.16 -2.66
N TYR A 247 -6.92 -2.35 -2.11
CA TYR A 247 -7.56 -2.79 -0.86
C TYR A 247 -7.21 -1.89 0.32
N ASP A 248 -5.93 -1.57 0.53
CA ASP A 248 -5.49 -0.62 1.57
C ASP A 248 -6.20 0.73 1.47
N VAL A 249 -6.16 1.31 0.27
CA VAL A 249 -6.79 2.61 -0.01
C VAL A 249 -8.30 2.58 0.23
N ASN A 250 -8.89 1.42 0.08
CA ASN A 250 -10.28 1.13 0.28
C ASN A 250 -10.60 0.75 1.75
N GLY A 251 -9.62 0.72 2.65
CA GLY A 251 -9.81 0.38 4.06
C GLY A 251 -10.00 -1.11 4.34
N HIS A 252 -9.58 -1.97 3.41
CA HIS A 252 -9.50 -3.42 3.63
C HIS A 252 -8.08 -3.82 4.04
N ASN A 253 -7.97 -5.01 4.62
CA ASN A 253 -6.70 -5.57 5.04
C ASN A 253 -5.78 -5.78 3.83
N ASP A 254 -4.63 -5.11 3.85
CA ASP A 254 -3.65 -5.16 2.78
C ASP A 254 -2.51 -6.15 3.08
N SER A 255 -1.47 -6.15 2.24
CA SER A 255 -0.32 -7.03 2.43
C SER A 255 0.50 -6.68 3.67
N TRP A 256 0.46 -5.43 4.17
CA TRP A 256 1.14 -5.06 5.40
C TRP A 256 0.39 -5.56 6.62
N GLU A 257 -0.92 -5.41 6.66
CA GLU A 257 -1.72 -5.92 7.78
C GLU A 257 -1.59 -7.45 7.87
N TYR A 258 -1.60 -8.15 6.73
CA TYR A 258 -1.28 -9.57 6.71
C TYR A 258 0.12 -9.87 7.29
N ALA A 259 1.14 -9.13 6.86
CA ALA A 259 2.50 -9.31 7.35
C ALA A 259 2.61 -9.01 8.85
N GLU A 260 1.90 -8.01 9.37
CA GLU A 260 1.82 -7.70 10.81
C GLU A 260 1.22 -8.88 11.59
N GLN A 261 0.15 -9.49 11.08
CA GLN A 261 -0.44 -10.69 11.69
C GLN A 261 0.56 -11.85 11.70
N VAL A 262 1.26 -12.11 10.61
CA VAL A 262 2.30 -13.15 10.56
C VAL A 262 3.40 -12.86 11.58
N VAL A 263 3.91 -11.64 11.64
CA VAL A 263 4.94 -11.24 12.63
C VAL A 263 4.44 -11.46 14.06
N LEU A 264 3.18 -11.08 14.35
CA LEU A 264 2.57 -11.30 15.66
C LEU A 264 2.56 -12.79 16.01
N MET A 265 2.03 -13.63 15.11
CA MET A 265 1.98 -15.09 15.31
C MET A 265 3.37 -15.70 15.53
N ARG A 266 4.39 -15.22 14.80
CA ARG A 266 5.78 -15.65 14.98
C ARG A 266 6.36 -15.23 16.33
N ARG A 267 6.09 -14.00 16.77
CA ARG A 267 6.56 -13.49 18.08
C ARG A 267 6.03 -14.30 19.25
N VAL A 268 4.77 -14.73 19.18
CA VAL A 268 4.13 -15.56 20.21
C VAL A 268 4.29 -17.07 19.99
N ARG A 269 5.09 -17.48 18.99
CA ARG A 269 5.39 -18.87 18.64
C ARG A 269 4.17 -19.73 18.30
N TRP A 270 3.15 -19.11 17.71
CA TRP A 270 2.01 -19.85 17.16
C TRP A 270 2.34 -20.52 15.84
N ILE A 271 3.41 -20.12 15.15
CA ILE A 271 3.86 -20.79 13.92
C ILE A 271 4.97 -21.80 14.24
N GLN A 272 4.79 -23.05 13.81
CA GLN A 272 5.77 -24.12 13.94
C GLN A 272 6.86 -24.00 12.85
N LEU A 273 7.94 -23.27 13.17
CA LEU A 273 9.02 -22.97 12.21
C LEU A 273 9.76 -24.21 11.69
N ASP A 274 9.85 -25.28 12.48
CA ASP A 274 10.57 -26.50 12.10
C ASP A 274 9.97 -27.16 10.84
N ILE A 275 8.66 -27.01 10.65
CA ILE A 275 7.94 -27.52 9.47
C ILE A 275 8.23 -26.64 8.23
N LEU A 276 8.36 -25.33 8.44
CA LEU A 276 8.59 -24.35 7.38
C LEU A 276 10.01 -24.41 6.80
N CYS A 277 11.02 -24.81 7.56
CA CYS A 277 12.38 -24.92 7.03
C CYS A 277 12.57 -26.13 6.07
N HIS A 278 11.73 -27.16 6.20
CA HIS A 278 11.86 -28.40 5.43
C HIS A 278 10.99 -28.44 4.16
N ARG A 279 9.91 -27.66 4.14
CA ARG A 279 9.13 -27.42 2.92
C ARG A 279 9.64 -26.13 2.29
N ASN A 280 9.77 -26.09 0.98
CA ASN A 280 10.02 -24.83 0.27
C ASN A 280 9.06 -23.77 0.83
N ILE A 281 9.60 -22.74 1.51
CA ILE A 281 8.86 -21.64 2.18
C ILE A 281 7.94 -20.90 1.19
N THR A 282 8.14 -21.19 -0.09
CA THR A 282 7.49 -20.75 -1.30
C THR A 282 5.96 -20.91 -1.37
N ALA A 283 5.32 -21.50 -0.36
CA ALA A 283 3.90 -21.79 -0.40
C ALA A 283 3.12 -21.22 0.79
N PHE A 284 3.44 -20.00 1.23
CA PHE A 284 2.34 -19.10 1.60
C PHE A 284 1.75 -18.51 0.32
N GLN A 285 1.13 -19.38 -0.50
CA GLN A 285 0.15 -18.97 -1.50
C GLN A 285 -0.99 -18.32 -0.73
N TYR A 286 -0.87 -17.03 -0.44
CA TYR A 286 -1.93 -16.34 0.26
C TYR A 286 -3.09 -16.20 -0.74
N VAL A 287 -4.22 -16.81 -0.36
CA VAL A 287 -5.53 -16.67 -1.00
C VAL A 287 -5.68 -17.29 -2.40
N LYS A 288 -5.61 -18.62 -2.54
CA LYS A 288 -6.64 -19.25 -3.39
C LYS A 288 -7.91 -19.58 -2.61
N THR A 289 -7.83 -19.51 -1.30
CA THR A 289 -8.93 -19.64 -0.37
C THR A 289 -8.58 -18.85 0.87
N ILE A 290 -9.42 -17.89 1.24
CA ILE A 290 -9.40 -17.28 2.57
C ILE A 290 -9.57 -18.37 3.69
N LEU A 291 -9.89 -19.63 3.34
CA LEU A 291 -10.25 -20.74 4.24
C LEU A 291 -9.97 -22.18 3.72
N GLY A 292 -8.97 -22.44 2.87
CA GLY A 292 -8.95 -23.73 2.12
C GLY A 292 -7.60 -24.41 1.92
N THR A 293 -6.52 -23.84 2.42
CA THR A 293 -5.34 -24.61 2.83
C THR A 293 -5.27 -24.56 4.36
N PRO A 294 -5.22 -25.71 5.06
CA PRO A 294 -5.32 -25.73 6.50
C PRO A 294 -4.04 -25.15 7.10
N TRP A 295 -4.15 -23.96 7.69
CA TRP A 295 -3.16 -23.43 8.63
C TRP A 295 -2.90 -24.42 9.79
N ASP A 296 -3.80 -25.39 9.97
CA ASP A 296 -3.75 -26.48 10.94
C ASP A 296 -2.37 -27.20 10.96
N ASP A 297 -1.70 -27.32 9.82
CA ASP A 297 -0.38 -27.97 9.74
C ASP A 297 0.77 -27.07 10.23
N TYR A 298 0.56 -25.76 10.31
CA TYR A 298 1.61 -24.77 10.59
C TYR A 298 1.41 -24.05 11.92
N LEU A 299 0.18 -24.09 12.47
CA LEU A 299 -0.16 -23.39 13.69
C LEU A 299 -0.16 -24.31 14.91
N THR A 300 0.11 -23.73 16.08
CA THR A 300 -0.24 -24.37 17.35
C THR A 300 -1.76 -24.32 17.56
N GLU A 301 -2.27 -25.08 18.52
CA GLU A 301 -3.70 -25.03 18.89
C GLU A 301 -4.14 -23.62 19.29
N GLU A 302 -3.29 -22.86 19.98
CA GLU A 302 -3.56 -21.46 20.34
C GLU A 302 -3.60 -20.55 19.11
N GLY A 303 -2.68 -20.75 18.15
CA GLY A 303 -2.68 -20.01 16.88
C GLY A 303 -3.94 -20.26 16.07
N MET A 304 -4.36 -21.53 15.97
CA MET A 304 -5.62 -21.91 15.33
C MET A 304 -6.82 -21.26 15.99
N LYS A 305 -6.88 -21.29 17.32
CA LYS A 305 -7.96 -20.65 18.07
C LYS A 305 -7.97 -19.14 17.87
N TRP A 306 -6.81 -18.49 17.79
CA TRP A 306 -6.73 -17.06 17.52
C TRP A 306 -7.25 -16.72 16.11
N ILE A 307 -6.76 -17.41 15.08
CA ILE A 307 -7.23 -17.20 13.69
C ILE A 307 -8.74 -17.35 13.58
N GLN A 308 -9.30 -18.40 14.18
CA GLN A 308 -10.75 -18.62 14.17
C GLN A 308 -11.54 -17.48 14.84
N ASN A 309 -10.97 -16.81 15.84
CA ASN A 309 -11.62 -15.70 16.53
C ASN A 309 -11.38 -14.33 15.85
N SER A 310 -10.27 -14.15 15.13
CA SER A 310 -9.90 -12.89 14.50
C SER A 310 -10.38 -12.77 13.06
N ILE A 311 -10.18 -13.81 12.24
CA ILE A 311 -10.50 -13.77 10.81
C ILE A 311 -12.02 -13.94 10.57
N LEU A 312 -12.69 -14.78 11.35
CA LEU A 312 -14.14 -15.01 11.17
C LEU A 312 -15.01 -13.85 11.66
N SER A 313 -14.50 -12.95 12.51
CA SER A 313 -15.25 -11.75 12.91
C SER A 313 -15.25 -10.65 11.85
N GLU A 314 -14.21 -10.59 11.00
CA GLU A 314 -14.04 -9.53 10.00
C GLU A 314 -14.64 -9.88 8.64
N LEU A 315 -14.69 -11.17 8.29
CA LEU A 315 -15.19 -11.61 6.97
C LEU A 315 -16.72 -11.62 6.83
N GLY A 316 -17.47 -11.37 7.90
CA GLY A 316 -18.93 -11.56 7.89
C GLY A 316 -19.34 -13.00 7.57
N PRO A 317 -20.64 -13.34 7.63
CA PRO A 317 -21.11 -14.62 7.08
C PRO A 317 -20.81 -14.61 5.58
N LEU A 318 -19.95 -15.52 5.15
CA LEU A 318 -19.74 -15.81 3.73
C LEU A 318 -21.11 -16.18 3.16
N SER A 319 -21.67 -15.31 2.32
CA SER A 319 -22.88 -15.62 1.58
C SER A 319 -22.58 -16.78 0.62
N ASP A 320 -23.18 -17.93 0.88
CA ASP A 320 -23.11 -19.18 0.11
C ASP A 320 -23.43 -19.00 -1.39
#